data_AF-A0A1E4LA87-F1
#
_entry.id   AF-A0A1E4LA87-F1
#
_cell.length_a   1.000
_cell.length_b   1.000
_cell.length_c   1.000
_cell.angle_alpha   90.00
_cell.angle_beta   90.00
_cell.angle_gamma   90.00
#
_symmetry.space_group_name_H-M   'P 1'
#
loop_
_entity.id
_entity.type
_entity.pdbx_description
1 polymer ?
#
loop_
_entity_poly.entity_id
_entity_poly.type
_entity_poly.pdbx_seq_one_letter_code
_entity_poly.pdbx_strand_id
1 'polypeptide(L)'
;MEKTVSVSAGIASAAFTEAYGQAAHFDSRLWVGAEDTDVVDYFRWRQSDAGRCCLNGWVYWTLRQNGMGYEDATKASEGRTKAWKHDTLMAHGINFNDLPSWQKRGLGLYWGEERKDGLNPITGESVPTVRRKLIVDREIPLHDRYSDFIAELLKP
;
A
#
# COMPACT_ATOMS: atom_id res chain seq x y z
N MET A 1 -8.66 2.97 -24.09
CA MET A 1 -8.20 3.39 -22.74
C MET A 1 -9.36 3.79 -21.83
N GLU A 2 -10.37 4.52 -22.31
CA GLU A 2 -11.52 4.96 -21.51
C GLU A 2 -12.20 3.83 -20.71
N LYS A 3 -12.50 2.69 -21.35
CA LYS A 3 -13.12 1.53 -20.68
C LYS A 3 -12.29 0.97 -19.52
N THR A 4 -10.97 0.91 -19.65
CA THR A 4 -10.10 0.35 -18.59
C THR A 4 -10.16 1.20 -17.33
N VAL A 5 -10.10 2.53 -17.50
CA VAL A 5 -10.16 3.50 -16.40
C VAL A 5 -11.55 3.50 -15.76
N SER A 6 -12.62 3.62 -16.54
CA SER A 6 -13.97 3.70 -16.00
C SER A 6 -14.42 2.39 -15.34
N VAL A 7 -14.09 1.24 -15.92
CA VAL A 7 -14.45 -0.08 -15.34
C VAL A 7 -13.66 -0.34 -14.06
N SER A 8 -12.35 -0.05 -14.01
CA SER A 8 -11.55 -0.25 -12.79
C SER A 8 -12.03 0.64 -11.64
N ALA A 9 -12.31 1.92 -11.91
CA ALA A 9 -12.92 2.84 -10.95
C ALA A 9 -14.30 2.36 -10.47
N GLY A 10 -15.14 1.87 -11.39
CA GLY A 10 -16.46 1.34 -11.08
C GLY A 10 -16.39 0.11 -10.18
N ILE A 11 -15.51 -0.85 -10.47
CA ILE A 11 -15.32 -2.06 -9.65
C ILE A 11 -14.82 -1.69 -8.25
N ALA A 12 -13.81 -0.82 -8.14
CA ALA A 12 -13.29 -0.39 -6.84
C ALA A 12 -14.36 0.32 -6.01
N SER A 13 -15.15 1.20 -6.63
CA SER A 13 -16.25 1.93 -5.98
C SER A 13 -17.34 0.99 -5.48
N ALA A 14 -17.75 0.01 -6.31
CA ALA A 14 -18.75 -0.98 -5.94
C ALA A 14 -18.28 -1.88 -4.79
N ALA A 15 -17.09 -2.47 -4.92
CA ALA A 15 -16.52 -3.36 -3.90
C ALA A 15 -16.30 -2.64 -2.56
N PHE A 16 -15.80 -1.39 -2.59
CA PHE A 16 -15.63 -0.61 -1.37
C PHE A 16 -16.97 -0.24 -0.75
N THR A 17 -17.94 0.21 -1.56
CA THR A 17 -19.28 0.59 -1.07
C THR A 17 -19.97 -0.60 -0.39
N GLU A 18 -19.88 -1.79 -0.98
CA GLU A 18 -20.41 -3.03 -0.40
C GLU A 18 -19.73 -3.39 0.93
N ALA A 19 -18.39 -3.33 0.98
CA ALA A 19 -17.64 -3.70 2.18
C ALA A 19 -17.77 -2.67 3.32
N TYR A 20 -17.83 -1.37 2.99
CA TYR A 20 -17.85 -0.27 3.97
C TYR A 20 -19.27 0.16 4.37
N GLY A 21 -20.27 -0.12 3.52
CA GLY A 21 -21.67 0.22 3.78
C GLY A 21 -22.05 1.67 3.51
N GLN A 22 -21.16 2.46 2.89
CA GLN A 22 -21.45 3.83 2.45
C GLN A 22 -20.95 4.05 1.02
N ALA A 23 -21.70 4.84 0.25
CA ALA A 23 -21.35 5.19 -1.11
C ALA A 23 -19.97 5.87 -1.16
N ALA A 24 -19.07 5.32 -1.96
CA ALA A 24 -17.75 5.87 -2.22
C ALA A 24 -17.48 5.88 -3.73
N HIS A 25 -16.68 6.86 -4.15
CA HIS A 25 -16.27 7.03 -5.54
C HIS A 25 -14.76 7.04 -5.63
N PHE A 26 -14.21 6.24 -6.54
CA PHE A 26 -12.79 6.19 -6.84
C PHE A 26 -12.52 6.78 -8.22
N ASP A 27 -11.44 7.55 -8.33
CA ASP A 27 -10.84 7.93 -9.61
C ASP A 27 -9.84 6.85 -10.06
N SER A 28 -9.60 6.74 -11.36
CA SER A 28 -8.61 5.83 -11.94
C SER A 28 -7.83 6.55 -13.02
N ARG A 29 -6.56 6.17 -13.19
CA ARG A 29 -5.69 6.72 -14.23
C ARG A 29 -4.81 5.63 -14.77
N LEU A 30 -4.43 5.78 -16.03
CA LEU A 30 -3.50 4.87 -16.68
C LEU A 30 -2.12 5.52 -16.74
N TRP A 31 -1.11 4.79 -16.27
CA TRP A 31 0.29 5.13 -16.43
C TRP A 31 0.92 4.08 -17.35
N VAL A 32 1.79 4.50 -18.26
CA VAL A 32 2.45 3.62 -19.24
C VAL A 32 3.96 3.75 -19.03
N GLY A 33 4.61 2.62 -18.79
CA GLY A 33 6.06 2.46 -18.89
C GLY A 33 6.42 1.76 -20.20
N ALA A 34 7.60 2.05 -20.74
CA ALA A 34 8.12 1.41 -21.95
C ALA A 34 8.88 0.12 -21.62
N GLU A 35 9.54 0.08 -20.46
CA GLU A 35 10.41 -1.01 -20.01
C GLU A 35 10.02 -1.50 -18.61
N ASP A 36 10.44 -2.72 -18.25
CA ASP A 36 10.22 -3.28 -16.91
C ASP A 36 10.87 -2.42 -15.81
N THR A 37 11.96 -1.74 -16.13
CA THR A 37 12.65 -0.77 -15.27
C THR A 37 11.75 0.41 -14.89
N ASP A 38 10.93 0.91 -15.84
CA ASP A 38 9.97 1.98 -15.56
C ASP A 38 8.93 1.53 -14.51
N VAL A 39 8.51 0.25 -14.57
CA VAL A 39 7.57 -0.32 -13.61
C VAL A 39 8.18 -0.35 -12.20
N VAL A 40 9.43 -0.80 -12.10
CA VAL A 40 10.19 -0.81 -10.83
C VAL A 40 10.30 0.61 -10.26
N ASP A 41 10.66 1.58 -11.09
CA ASP A 41 10.79 2.99 -10.68
C ASP A 41 9.45 3.60 -10.28
N TYR A 42 8.37 3.28 -11.00
CA TYR A 42 7.02 3.70 -10.63
C TYR A 42 6.64 3.18 -9.24
N PHE A 43 6.85 1.90 -8.96
CA PHE A 43 6.55 1.33 -7.64
C PHE A 43 7.45 1.91 -6.55
N ARG A 44 8.75 2.16 -6.81
CA ARG A 44 9.64 2.88 -5.86
C ARG A 44 9.09 4.25 -5.53
N TRP A 45 8.67 5.01 -6.54
CA TRP A 45 8.09 6.33 -6.36
C TRP A 45 6.81 6.27 -5.52
N ARG A 46 5.91 5.32 -5.80
CA ARG A 46 4.68 5.11 -5.00
C ARG A 46 4.99 4.74 -3.54
N GLN A 47 5.97 3.88 -3.28
CA GLN A 47 6.36 3.51 -1.91
C GLN A 47 6.98 4.69 -1.15
N SER A 48 7.82 5.48 -1.80
CA SER A 48 8.38 6.71 -1.22
C SER A 48 7.28 7.73 -0.90
N ASP A 49 6.30 7.87 -1.79
CA ASP A 49 5.15 8.75 -1.56
C ASP A 49 4.28 8.26 -0.39
N ALA A 50 4.06 6.95 -0.26
CA ALA A 50 3.36 6.36 0.88
C ALA A 50 4.03 6.73 2.21
N GLY A 51 5.36 6.64 2.29
CA GLY A 51 6.12 7.03 3.49
C GLY A 51 5.98 8.52 3.82
N ARG A 52 6.01 9.38 2.80
CA ARG A 52 5.80 10.83 2.96
C ARG A 52 4.39 11.15 3.45
N CYS A 53 3.38 10.53 2.83
CA CYS A 53 1.97 10.71 3.18
C CYS A 53 1.68 10.19 4.59
N CYS A 54 2.26 9.04 4.97
CA CYS A 54 2.15 8.49 6.32
C CYS A 54 2.69 9.46 7.37
N LEU A 55 3.92 9.97 7.18
CA LEU A 55 4.53 10.92 8.11
C LEU A 55 3.71 12.20 8.25
N ASN A 56 3.23 12.75 7.12
CA ASN A 56 2.38 13.94 7.13
C ASN A 56 1.05 13.68 7.85
N GLY A 57 0.41 12.55 7.57
CA GLY A 57 -0.86 12.16 8.19
C GLY A 57 -0.72 12.02 9.70
N TRP A 58 0.33 11.34 10.17
CA TRP A 58 0.60 11.21 11.60
C TRP A 58 0.81 12.55 12.28
N VAL A 59 1.62 13.44 11.71
CA VAL A 59 1.83 14.78 12.30
C VAL A 59 0.53 15.57 12.34
N TYR A 60 -0.20 15.62 11.23
CA TYR A 60 -1.45 16.36 11.14
C TYR A 60 -2.47 15.86 12.18
N TRP A 61 -2.70 14.56 12.26
CA TRP A 61 -3.66 13.99 13.22
C TRP A 61 -3.21 14.14 14.66
N THR A 62 -1.90 14.04 14.93
CA THR A 62 -1.34 14.32 16.26
C THR A 62 -1.64 15.76 16.68
N LEU A 63 -1.38 16.75 15.82
CA LEU A 63 -1.67 18.16 16.13
C LEU A 63 -3.17 18.39 16.35
N ARG A 64 -4.02 17.80 15.51
CA ARG A 64 -5.49 17.89 15.63
C ARG A 64 -6.00 17.29 16.95
N GLN A 65 -5.46 16.13 17.35
CA GLN A 65 -5.83 15.48 18.62
C GLN A 65 -5.33 16.26 19.85
N ASN A 66 -4.28 17.06 19.70
CA ASN A 66 -3.76 17.96 20.74
C ASN A 66 -4.43 19.35 20.73
N GLY A 67 -5.62 19.46 20.11
CA GLY A 67 -6.46 20.66 20.19
C GLY A 67 -6.22 21.71 19.09
N MET A 68 -5.35 21.43 18.12
CA MET A 68 -5.09 22.38 17.03
C MET A 68 -6.26 22.43 16.03
N GLY A 69 -6.60 23.64 15.57
CA GLY A 69 -7.58 23.87 14.51
C GLY A 69 -7.19 23.23 13.17
N TYR A 70 -8.15 23.09 12.26
CA TYR A 70 -7.94 22.45 10.94
C TYR A 70 -6.91 23.21 10.10
N GLU A 71 -7.12 24.52 9.96
CA GLU A 71 -6.25 25.39 9.17
C GLU A 71 -4.86 25.50 9.80
N ASP A 72 -4.81 25.60 11.13
CA ASP A 72 -3.57 25.74 11.88
C ASP A 72 -2.72 24.47 11.78
N ALA A 73 -3.32 23.28 11.88
CA ALA A 73 -2.60 22.01 11.71
C ALA A 73 -2.05 21.86 10.29
N THR A 74 -2.82 22.28 9.30
CA THR A 74 -2.39 22.27 7.89
C THR A 74 -1.18 23.19 7.71
N LYS A 75 -1.31 24.47 8.10
CA LYS A 75 -0.24 25.48 8.02
C LYS A 75 1.00 25.11 8.84
N ALA A 76 0.82 24.52 10.01
CA ALA A 76 1.93 24.11 10.88
C ALA A 76 2.78 23.01 10.24
N SER A 77 2.15 22.07 9.53
CA SER A 77 2.81 20.93 8.89
C SER A 77 3.35 21.22 7.48
N GLU A 78 2.84 22.28 6.83
CA GLU A 78 3.18 22.67 5.47
C GLU A 78 4.64 23.16 5.36
N GLY A 79 5.34 22.76 4.30
CA GLY A 79 6.73 23.15 4.06
C GLY A 79 7.76 22.63 5.08
N ARG A 80 7.34 21.89 6.12
CA ARG A 80 8.24 21.41 7.17
C ARG A 80 9.11 20.25 6.72
N THR A 81 10.34 20.24 7.25
CA THR A 81 11.34 19.20 7.00
C THR A 81 10.92 17.87 7.63
N LYS A 82 11.49 16.76 7.15
CA LYS A 82 11.28 15.43 7.76
C LYS A 82 11.71 15.41 9.23
N ALA A 83 12.86 16.02 9.55
CA ALA A 83 13.37 16.10 10.91
C ALA A 83 12.36 16.75 11.87
N TRP A 84 11.84 17.93 11.51
CA TRP A 84 10.83 18.61 12.31
C TRP A 84 9.57 17.75 12.56
N LYS A 85 9.15 16.97 11.55
CA LYS A 85 8.00 16.06 11.65
C LYS A 85 8.28 14.93 12.63
N HIS A 86 9.47 14.33 12.57
CA HIS A 86 9.88 13.31 13.53
C HIS A 86 9.98 13.87 14.95
N ASP A 87 10.57 15.06 15.12
CA ASP A 87 10.70 15.70 16.42
C ASP A 87 9.33 16.04 17.02
N THR A 88 8.41 16.54 16.19
CA THR A 88 7.02 16.80 16.60
C THR A 88 6.35 15.53 17.10
N LEU A 89 6.42 14.42 16.35
CA LEU A 89 5.84 13.15 16.79
C LEU A 89 6.49 12.65 18.08
N MET A 90 7.81 12.74 18.18
CA MET A 90 8.56 12.32 19.37
C MET A 90 8.17 13.14 20.61
N ALA A 91 7.97 14.44 20.47
CA ALA A 91 7.49 15.32 21.54
C ALA A 91 6.10 14.92 22.06
N HIS A 92 5.29 14.28 21.21
CA HIS A 92 4.00 13.69 21.58
C HIS A 92 4.08 12.19 21.93
N GLY A 93 5.29 11.65 22.16
CA GLY A 93 5.49 10.26 22.57
C GLY A 93 5.35 9.23 21.45
N ILE A 94 5.36 9.65 20.18
CA ILE A 94 5.18 8.77 19.03
C ILE A 94 6.52 8.61 18.30
N ASN A 95 7.11 7.42 18.40
CA ASN A 95 8.24 7.05 17.54
C ASN A 95 7.74 6.52 16.19
N PHE A 96 7.88 7.33 15.14
CA PHE A 96 7.46 6.96 13.78
C PHE A 96 8.09 5.65 13.28
N ASN A 97 9.31 5.33 13.72
CA ASN A 97 10.00 4.12 13.28
C ASN A 97 9.37 2.84 13.83
N ASP A 98 8.67 2.91 14.96
CA ASP A 98 8.03 1.77 15.60
C ASP A 98 6.62 1.51 15.06
N LEU A 99 6.09 2.41 14.22
CA LEU A 99 4.81 2.21 13.55
C LEU A 99 4.84 0.99 12.63
N PRO A 100 3.70 0.29 12.47
CA PRO A 100 3.61 -0.87 11.58
C PRO A 100 4.09 -0.56 10.16
N SER A 101 4.85 -1.48 9.54
CA SER A 101 5.43 -1.26 8.21
C SER A 101 4.39 -0.92 7.16
N TRP A 102 3.24 -1.60 7.17
CA TRP A 102 2.16 -1.36 6.20
C TRP A 102 1.65 0.10 6.19
N GLN A 103 1.70 0.82 7.31
CA GLN A 103 1.31 2.22 7.35
C GLN A 103 2.31 3.10 6.59
N LYS A 104 3.60 2.77 6.71
CA LYS A 104 4.71 3.55 6.14
C LYS A 104 5.02 3.17 4.70
N ARG A 105 4.78 1.90 4.34
CA ARG A 105 5.23 1.31 3.06
C ARG A 105 4.06 0.99 2.14
N GLY A 106 2.85 0.82 2.67
CA GLY A 106 1.72 0.26 1.95
C GLY A 106 1.66 -1.27 2.05
N LEU A 107 0.82 -1.86 1.21
CA LEU A 107 0.56 -3.31 1.15
C LEU A 107 0.98 -3.86 -0.22
N GLY A 108 1.55 -5.06 -0.24
CA GLY A 108 1.77 -5.83 -1.46
C GLY A 108 0.59 -6.77 -1.73
N LEU A 109 0.02 -6.70 -2.93
CA LEU A 109 -0.99 -7.64 -3.42
C LEU A 109 -0.48 -8.30 -4.69
N TYR A 110 -0.17 -9.59 -4.60
CA TYR A 110 0.40 -10.34 -5.74
C TYR A 110 -0.03 -11.79 -5.69
N TRP A 111 0.09 -12.45 -6.84
CA TRP A 111 -0.18 -13.87 -6.93
C TRP A 111 1.04 -14.66 -6.49
N GLY A 112 0.84 -15.61 -5.59
CA GLY A 112 1.85 -16.61 -5.25
C GLY A 112 1.26 -18.00 -5.22
N GLU A 113 2.04 -18.95 -4.71
CA GLU A 113 1.69 -20.35 -4.65
C GLU A 113 1.52 -20.83 -3.21
N GLU A 114 0.46 -21.60 -2.96
CA GLU A 114 0.24 -22.29 -1.70
C GLU A 114 0.19 -23.79 -1.96
N ARG A 115 1.01 -24.55 -1.22
CA ARG A 115 0.90 -26.01 -1.17
C ARG A 115 -0.29 -26.37 -0.31
N LYS A 116 -1.24 -27.10 -0.89
CA LYS A 116 -2.36 -27.71 -0.18
C LYS A 116 -2.37 -29.20 -0.42
N ASP A 117 -2.50 -29.93 0.68
CA ASP A 117 -2.78 -31.35 0.64
C ASP A 117 -4.22 -31.55 0.13
N GLY A 118 -4.32 -32.07 -1.09
CA GLY A 118 -5.58 -32.42 -1.72
C GLY A 118 -5.83 -33.91 -1.56
N LEU A 119 -7.08 -34.29 -1.30
CA LEU A 119 -7.47 -35.70 -1.34
C LEU A 119 -7.74 -36.12 -2.79
N ASN A 120 -7.08 -37.18 -3.25
CA ASN A 120 -7.45 -37.81 -4.51
C ASN A 120 -8.81 -38.51 -4.33
N PRO A 121 -9.87 -38.09 -5.05
CA PRO A 121 -11.20 -38.65 -4.87
C PRO A 121 -11.33 -40.12 -5.30
N ILE A 122 -10.33 -40.67 -6.00
CA ILE A 122 -10.30 -42.06 -6.45
C ILE A 122 -9.49 -42.94 -5.50
N THR A 123 -8.33 -42.47 -5.01
CA THR A 123 -7.41 -43.28 -4.18
C THR A 123 -7.49 -42.97 -2.69
N GLY A 124 -8.10 -41.86 -2.28
CA GLY A 124 -8.14 -41.42 -0.89
C GLY A 124 -6.80 -40.91 -0.34
N GLU A 125 -5.76 -40.85 -1.17
CA GLU A 125 -4.43 -40.42 -0.76
C GLU A 125 -4.32 -38.89 -0.72
N SER A 126 -3.54 -38.40 0.24
CA SER A 126 -3.15 -37.00 0.33
C SER A 126 -2.08 -36.70 -0.71
N VAL A 127 -2.45 -36.00 -1.77
CA VAL A 127 -1.56 -35.55 -2.83
C VAL A 127 -1.25 -34.07 -2.61
N PRO A 128 0.03 -33.67 -2.49
CA PRO A 128 0.39 -32.27 -2.42
C PRO A 128 0.05 -31.60 -3.75
N THR A 129 -0.80 -30.59 -3.71
CA THR A 129 -1.19 -29.81 -4.88
C THR A 129 -0.75 -28.36 -4.70
N VAL A 130 -0.30 -27.75 -5.80
CA VAL A 130 0.02 -26.32 -5.83
C VAL A 130 -1.20 -25.55 -6.32
N ARG A 131 -1.55 -24.47 -5.63
CA ARG A 131 -2.65 -23.58 -6.01
C ARG A 131 -2.18 -22.14 -5.99
N ARG A 132 -2.62 -21.38 -7.01
CA ARG A 132 -2.42 -19.94 -7.07
C ARG A 132 -3.29 -19.27 -6.01
N LYS A 133 -2.69 -18.41 -5.20
CA LYS A 133 -3.36 -17.68 -4.11
C LYS A 133 -2.95 -16.21 -4.16
N LEU A 134 -3.90 -15.34 -3.83
CA LEU A 134 -3.60 -13.92 -3.63
C LEU A 134 -2.91 -13.75 -2.27
N ILE A 135 -1.67 -13.25 -2.29
CA ILE A 135 -0.90 -12.93 -1.10
C ILE A 135 -1.16 -11.46 -0.74
N VAL A 136 -1.41 -11.22 0.55
CA VAL A 136 -1.52 -9.88 1.14
C VAL A 136 -0.33 -9.67 2.07
N ASP A 137 0.66 -8.93 1.58
CA ASP A 137 1.92 -8.69 2.29
C ASP A 137 1.90 -7.33 2.99
N ARG A 138 2.08 -7.34 4.31
CA ARG A 138 2.11 -6.15 5.18
C ARG A 138 3.53 -5.67 5.50
N GLU A 139 4.53 -6.46 5.14
CA GLU A 139 5.93 -6.26 5.49
C GLU A 139 6.80 -6.17 4.22
N ILE A 140 6.28 -5.47 3.21
CA ILE A 140 7.01 -5.30 1.94
C ILE A 140 8.40 -4.67 2.17
N PRO A 141 9.40 -5.10 1.40
CA PRO A 141 10.78 -4.64 1.55
C PRO A 141 10.93 -3.16 1.18
N LEU A 142 12.12 -2.61 1.47
CA LEU A 142 12.48 -1.22 1.24
C LEU A 142 13.70 -1.12 0.31
N HIS A 143 13.84 0.02 -0.36
CA HIS A 143 15.04 0.39 -1.13
C HIS A 143 15.37 -0.65 -2.21
N ASP A 144 16.62 -1.11 -2.29
CA ASP A 144 17.08 -2.06 -3.31
C ASP A 144 16.36 -3.39 -3.23
N ARG A 145 16.09 -3.88 -2.01
CA ARG A 145 15.29 -5.10 -1.83
C ARG A 145 13.86 -4.97 -2.36
N TYR A 146 13.31 -3.75 -2.37
CA TYR A 146 12.00 -3.51 -2.97
C TYR A 146 12.07 -3.54 -4.50
N SER A 147 13.14 -3.02 -5.09
CA SER A 147 13.37 -3.19 -6.52
C SER A 147 13.49 -4.64 -6.92
N ASP A 148 14.34 -5.40 -6.21
CA ASP A 148 14.56 -6.81 -6.51
C ASP A 148 13.25 -7.58 -6.39
N PHE A 149 12.45 -7.25 -5.38
CA PHE A 149 11.13 -7.84 -5.18
C PHE A 149 10.16 -7.54 -6.34
N ILE A 150 10.06 -6.30 -6.80
CA ILE A 150 9.19 -5.97 -7.95
C ILE A 150 9.72 -6.59 -9.24
N ALA A 151 11.03 -6.55 -9.47
CA ALA A 151 11.65 -7.15 -10.65
C ALA A 151 11.43 -8.67 -10.70
N GLU A 152 11.44 -9.36 -9.55
CA GLU A 152 11.11 -10.79 -9.48
C GLU A 152 9.66 -11.07 -9.90
N LEU A 153 8.72 -10.20 -9.51
CA LEU A 153 7.29 -10.33 -9.87
C LEU A 153 7.00 -10.05 -11.35
N LEU A 154 7.91 -9.39 -12.06
CA LEU A 154 7.77 -9.11 -13.50
C LEU A 154 8.28 -10.26 -14.38
N LYS A 155 9.02 -11.22 -13.80
CA LYS A 155 9.49 -12.39 -14.54
C LYS A 155 8.29 -13.25 -14.98
N PRO A 156 8.32 -13.80 -16.20
CA PRO A 156 7.23 -14.58 -16.78
C PRO A 156 7.01 -15.92 -16.08
#